data_AF-A0A0C1MQS8-F1
#
_entry.id   AF-A0A0C1MQS8-F1
#
_cell.length_a   1.000
_cell.length_b   1.000
_cell.length_c   1.000
_cell.angle_alpha   90.00
_cell.angle_beta   90.00
_cell.angle_gamma   90.00
#
_symmetry.space_group_name_H-M   'P 1'
#
loop_
_entity.id
_entity.type
_entity.pdbx_description
1 polymer ?
#
loop_
_entity_poly.entity_id
_entity_poly.type
_entity_poly.pdbx_seq_one_letter_code
_entity_poly.pdbx_strand_id
1 'polypeptide(L)'
;MLDNKATQLTSITSNHKGLLEYWANFYFQIHVLGSPTATIEAKKRDLNLFINFFQASLNSEIIDLWTPSITKAFQGYLLYEAKNSLNKPYKATSVSRIMATLKHFARWVHKEKPFVTGYPFQGVRIIEIEEPRWNGLSD
;
A
#
# COMPACT_ATOMS: atom_id res chain seq x y z
N MET A 1 27.83 23.31 25.48
CA MET A 1 26.58 22.56 25.75
C MET A 1 25.52 22.93 24.69
N LEU A 2 25.74 22.57 23.42
CA LEU A 2 24.85 22.91 22.30
C LEU A 2 24.54 21.67 21.44
N ASP A 3 24.34 20.47 22.02
CA ASP A 3 24.19 19.23 21.20
C ASP A 3 23.05 18.28 21.63
N ASN A 4 22.06 18.74 22.40
CA ASN A 4 20.97 17.85 22.84
C ASN A 4 19.69 17.99 21.98
N LYS A 5 19.42 19.18 21.43
CA LYS A 5 18.19 19.44 20.65
C LYS A 5 18.24 18.86 19.23
N ALA A 6 19.37 18.98 18.54
CA ALA A 6 19.57 18.40 17.20
C ALA A 6 19.62 16.86 17.23
N THR A 7 20.22 16.28 18.26
CA THR A 7 20.30 14.84 18.52
C THR A 7 18.93 14.24 18.87
N GLN A 8 18.10 14.93 19.64
CA GLN A 8 16.71 14.49 19.88
C GLN A 8 15.83 14.63 18.64
N LEU A 9 15.97 15.71 17.87
CA LEU A 9 15.20 15.90 16.62
C LEU A 9 15.50 14.82 15.58
N THR A 10 16.78 14.45 15.43
CA THR A 10 17.21 13.34 14.56
C THR A 10 16.76 11.97 15.08
N SER A 11 16.72 11.76 16.39
CA SER A 11 16.21 10.52 17.01
C SER A 11 14.69 10.35 16.82
N ILE A 12 13.93 11.44 16.97
CA ILE A 12 12.47 11.43 16.76
C ILE A 12 12.16 11.24 15.27
N THR A 13 12.85 11.93 14.35
CA THR A 13 12.66 11.72 12.90
C THR A 13 13.17 10.36 12.40
N SER A 14 14.18 9.77 13.04
CA SER A 14 14.68 8.43 12.70
C SER A 14 13.68 7.34 13.06
N ASN A 15 12.92 7.51 14.15
CA ASN A 15 12.00 6.47 14.62
C ASN A 15 10.76 6.34 13.73
N HIS A 16 10.26 7.45 13.16
CA HIS A 16 9.07 7.42 12.31
C HIS A 16 9.30 6.85 10.92
N LYS A 17 10.52 6.97 10.35
CA LYS A 17 10.86 6.39 9.03
C LYS A 17 10.89 4.85 9.03
N GLY A 18 10.81 4.22 10.21
CA GLY A 18 10.58 2.78 10.34
C GLY A 18 9.12 2.37 10.17
N LEU A 19 8.17 3.30 10.23
CA LEU A 19 6.74 2.99 10.30
C LEU A 19 6.06 3.04 8.94
N LEU A 20 5.22 2.06 8.65
CA LEU A 20 4.44 1.97 7.42
C LEU A 20 3.53 3.19 7.22
N GLU A 21 2.87 3.64 8.30
CA GLU A 21 1.96 4.79 8.26
C GLU A 21 2.69 6.09 7.91
N TYR A 22 3.91 6.30 8.42
CA TYR A 22 4.73 7.46 8.05
C TYR A 22 4.94 7.53 6.53
N TRP A 23 5.34 6.41 5.92
CA TRP A 23 5.55 6.34 4.48
C TRP A 23 4.25 6.52 3.69
N ALA A 24 3.14 5.97 4.16
CA ALA A 24 1.84 6.16 3.51
C ALA A 24 1.41 7.65 3.52
N ASN A 25 1.54 8.31 4.68
CA ASN A 25 1.28 9.74 4.82
C ASN A 25 2.17 10.57 3.90
N PHE A 26 3.47 10.24 3.83
CA PHE A 26 4.39 10.95 2.97
C PHE A 26 4.09 10.73 1.47
N TYR A 27 3.74 9.51 1.08
CA TYR A 27 3.29 9.20 -0.26
C TYR A 27 2.07 10.04 -0.68
N PHE A 28 1.10 10.23 0.23
CA PHE A 28 -0.06 11.08 -0.05
C PHE A 28 0.31 12.56 -0.24
N GLN A 29 1.25 13.08 0.53
CA GLN A 29 1.68 14.47 0.37
C GLN A 29 2.40 14.70 -0.97
N ILE A 30 3.18 13.73 -1.45
CA ILE A 30 3.99 13.89 -2.67
C ILE A 30 3.22 13.53 -3.95
N HIS A 31 2.51 12.40 -3.97
CA HIS A 31 1.95 11.84 -5.21
C HIS A 31 0.47 12.14 -5.41
N VAL A 32 -0.19 12.66 -4.38
CA VAL A 32 -1.65 12.73 -4.36
C VAL A 32 -2.15 14.18 -4.25
N LEU A 33 -1.32 15.11 -3.75
CA LEU A 33 -1.57 16.55 -3.87
C LEU A 33 -1.57 16.97 -5.35
N GLY A 34 -2.70 17.48 -5.85
CA GLY A 34 -2.88 17.90 -7.25
C GLY A 34 -3.63 16.91 -8.15
N SER A 35 -3.92 15.70 -7.66
CA SER A 35 -4.83 14.77 -8.34
C SER A 35 -6.31 15.13 -8.09
N PRO A 36 -7.25 14.68 -8.94
CA PRO A 36 -8.68 14.82 -8.66
C PRO A 36 -9.06 14.15 -7.33
N THR A 37 -9.90 14.79 -6.51
CA THR A 37 -10.28 14.34 -5.16
C THR A 37 -10.73 12.88 -5.11
N ALA A 38 -11.48 12.41 -6.11
CA ALA A 38 -11.92 11.02 -6.17
C ALA A 38 -10.75 10.01 -6.28
N THR A 39 -9.68 10.38 -6.99
CA THR A 39 -8.46 9.56 -7.11
C THR A 39 -7.70 9.54 -5.79
N ILE A 40 -7.66 10.67 -5.08
CA ILE A 40 -7.07 10.80 -3.75
C ILE A 40 -7.76 9.85 -2.77
N GLU A 41 -9.08 9.96 -2.67
CA GLU A 41 -9.93 9.15 -1.80
C GLU A 41 -9.79 7.65 -2.10
N ALA A 42 -9.76 7.28 -3.38
CA ALA A 42 -9.57 5.89 -3.79
C ALA A 42 -8.20 5.33 -3.36
N LYS A 43 -7.11 6.06 -3.62
CA LYS A 43 -5.76 5.64 -3.21
C LYS A 43 -5.60 5.57 -1.69
N LYS A 44 -6.19 6.52 -0.96
CA LYS A 44 -6.22 6.51 0.51
C LYS A 44 -6.92 5.27 1.04
N ARG A 45 -8.10 4.97 0.51
CA ARG A 45 -8.85 3.77 0.91
C ARG A 45 -8.07 2.48 0.65
N ASP A 46 -7.42 2.38 -0.51
CA ASP A 46 -6.63 1.19 -0.87
C ASP A 46 -5.46 0.95 0.08
N LEU A 47 -4.69 2.01 0.36
CA LEU A 47 -3.53 1.89 1.24
C LEU A 47 -3.95 1.65 2.69
N ASN A 48 -5.03 2.27 3.15
CA ASN A 48 -5.55 2.01 4.50
C ASN A 48 -6.00 0.56 4.68
N LEU A 49 -6.56 -0.08 3.65
CA LEU A 49 -6.85 -1.52 3.70
C LEU A 49 -5.58 -2.34 3.96
N PHE A 50 -4.47 -2.00 3.30
CA PHE A 50 -3.20 -2.68 3.51
C PHE A 50 -2.61 -2.39 4.90
N ILE A 51 -2.61 -1.14 5.35
CA ILE A 51 -2.09 -0.76 6.67
C ILE A 51 -2.82 -1.53 7.78
N ASN A 52 -4.16 -1.55 7.73
CA ASN A 52 -4.98 -2.25 8.70
C ASN A 52 -4.70 -3.77 8.67
N PHE A 53 -4.62 -4.36 7.48
CA PHE A 53 -4.25 -5.78 7.33
C PHE A 53 -2.86 -6.07 7.90
N PHE A 54 -1.88 -5.22 7.60
CA PHE A 54 -0.49 -5.39 8.01
C PHE A 54 -0.35 -5.36 9.52
N GLN A 55 -0.94 -4.35 10.16
CA GLN A 55 -0.95 -4.21 11.61
C GLN A 55 -1.66 -5.36 12.29
N ALA A 56 -2.83 -5.77 11.78
CA ALA A 56 -3.58 -6.91 12.34
C ALA A 56 -2.82 -8.24 12.18
N SER A 57 -2.11 -8.43 11.07
CA SER A 57 -1.42 -9.70 10.77
C SER A 57 -0.09 -9.85 11.52
N LEU A 58 0.63 -8.74 11.76
CA LEU A 58 1.98 -8.76 12.32
C LEU A 58 2.06 -8.20 13.75
N ASN A 59 0.99 -7.59 14.25
CA ASN A 59 1.01 -6.80 15.48
C ASN A 59 2.17 -5.80 15.50
N SER A 60 2.44 -5.18 14.33
CA SER A 60 3.58 -4.30 14.11
C SER A 60 3.30 -3.35 12.95
N GLU A 61 3.94 -2.19 12.99
CA GLU A 61 3.89 -1.17 11.94
C GLU A 61 5.24 -1.01 11.24
N ILE A 62 6.23 -1.85 11.55
CA ILE A 62 7.58 -1.73 11.00
C ILE A 62 7.55 -2.09 9.51
N ILE A 63 7.84 -1.11 8.66
CA ILE A 63 7.73 -1.24 7.20
C ILE A 63 8.68 -2.29 6.61
N ASP A 64 9.82 -2.54 7.26
CA ASP A 64 10.82 -3.52 6.79
C ASP A 64 10.37 -4.98 6.97
N LEU A 65 9.29 -5.22 7.74
CA LEU A 65 8.62 -6.52 7.81
C LEU A 65 7.74 -6.81 6.58
N TRP A 66 7.59 -5.83 5.68
CA TRP A 66 6.85 -6.01 4.44
C TRP A 66 7.63 -6.86 3.43
N THR A 67 7.33 -8.16 3.41
CA THR A 67 7.92 -9.13 2.49
C THR A 67 6.96 -9.51 1.35
N PRO A 68 7.46 -10.18 0.29
CA PRO A 68 6.60 -10.75 -0.75
C PRO A 68 5.51 -11.69 -0.23
N SER A 69 5.78 -12.42 0.86
CA SER A 69 4.80 -13.31 1.51
C SER A 69 3.63 -12.52 2.09
N ILE A 70 3.90 -11.37 2.72
CA ILE A 70 2.86 -10.48 3.26
C ILE A 70 2.02 -9.88 2.14
N THR A 71 2.64 -9.50 1.02
CA THR A 71 1.90 -9.03 -0.17
C THR A 71 0.97 -10.11 -0.72
N LYS A 72 1.42 -11.37 -0.82
CA LYS A 72 0.58 -12.50 -1.26
C LYS A 72 -0.56 -12.78 -0.27
N ALA A 73 -0.28 -12.74 1.03
CA ALA A 73 -1.27 -12.90 2.08
C ALA A 73 -2.34 -11.81 1.99
N PHE A 74 -1.95 -10.54 1.78
CA PHE A 74 -2.89 -9.45 1.57
C PHE A 74 -3.79 -9.65 0.35
N GLN A 75 -3.22 -10.08 -0.78
CA GLN A 75 -4.01 -10.39 -1.97
C GLN A 75 -5.03 -11.51 -1.70
N GLY A 76 -4.64 -12.56 -0.97
CA GLY A 76 -5.54 -13.63 -0.53
C GLY A 76 -6.64 -13.12 0.40
N TYR A 77 -6.28 -12.31 1.41
CA TYR A 77 -7.22 -11.67 2.33
C TYR A 77 -8.28 -10.87 1.56
N LEU A 78 -7.88 -10.06 0.58
CA LEU A 78 -8.83 -9.28 -0.24
C LEU A 78 -9.82 -10.16 -1.01
N LEU A 79 -9.37 -11.32 -1.52
CA LEU A 79 -10.21 -12.21 -2.33
C LEU A 79 -11.21 -13.00 -1.50
N TYR A 80 -10.81 -13.45 -0.32
CA TYR A 80 -11.52 -14.50 0.39
C TYR A 80 -12.10 -14.08 1.74
N GLU A 81 -11.52 -13.06 2.40
CA GLU A 81 -11.84 -12.72 3.79
C GLU A 81 -12.39 -11.29 3.93
N ALA A 82 -11.74 -10.33 3.28
CA ALA A 82 -12.09 -8.93 3.35
C ALA A 82 -13.46 -8.69 2.69
N LYS A 83 -14.28 -7.89 3.36
CA LYS A 83 -15.57 -7.47 2.84
C LYS A 83 -15.56 -5.99 2.52
N ASN A 84 -16.21 -5.63 1.42
CA ASN A 84 -16.44 -4.24 1.05
C ASN A 84 -17.56 -3.61 1.90
N SER A 85 -17.87 -2.34 1.64
CA SER A 85 -18.93 -1.60 2.34
C SER A 85 -20.33 -2.22 2.25
N LEU A 86 -20.57 -3.10 1.28
CA LEU A 86 -21.81 -3.84 1.09
C LEU A 86 -21.76 -5.24 1.72
N ASN A 87 -20.77 -5.52 2.57
CA ASN A 87 -20.55 -6.82 3.22
C ASN A 87 -20.33 -7.97 2.21
N LYS A 88 -19.82 -7.66 1.02
CA LYS A 88 -19.51 -8.64 -0.05
C LYS A 88 -18.00 -8.79 -0.24
N PRO A 89 -17.51 -9.97 -0.68
CA PRO A 89 -16.11 -10.13 -1.09
C PRO A 89 -15.70 -9.10 -2.15
N TYR A 90 -14.42 -8.75 -2.21
CA TYR A 90 -13.92 -7.88 -3.28
C TYR A 90 -13.90 -8.62 -4.61
N LYS A 91 -14.39 -7.94 -5.66
CA LYS A 91 -14.25 -8.44 -7.04
C LYS A 91 -12.79 -8.41 -7.46
N ALA A 92 -12.39 -9.30 -8.37
CA ALA A 92 -11.03 -9.33 -8.94
C ALA A 92 -10.57 -7.95 -9.46
N THR A 93 -11.47 -7.17 -10.07
CA THR A 93 -11.24 -5.77 -10.50
C THR A 93 -10.82 -4.85 -9.37
N SER A 94 -11.54 -4.91 -8.25
CA SER A 94 -11.18 -4.13 -7.07
C SER A 94 -9.84 -4.60 -6.49
N VAL A 95 -9.61 -5.92 -6.41
CA VAL A 95 -8.34 -6.47 -5.90
C VAL A 95 -7.16 -6.04 -6.75
N SER A 96 -7.24 -6.20 -8.08
CA SER A 96 -6.18 -5.80 -9.01
C SER A 96 -5.84 -4.31 -8.90
N ARG A 97 -6.89 -3.45 -8.82
CA ARG A 97 -6.71 -2.00 -8.59
C ARG A 97 -6.03 -1.69 -7.25
N ILE A 98 -6.47 -2.32 -6.15
CA ILE A 98 -5.87 -2.13 -4.82
C ILE A 98 -4.39 -2.56 -4.85
N MET A 99 -4.10 -3.72 -5.43
CA MET A 99 -2.73 -4.24 -5.56
C MET A 99 -1.87 -3.35 -6.46
N ALA A 100 -2.43 -2.71 -7.50
CA ALA A 100 -1.72 -1.75 -8.33
C ALA A 100 -1.37 -0.46 -7.57
N THR A 101 -2.31 0.09 -6.79
CA THR A 101 -2.04 1.22 -5.88
C THR A 101 -0.91 0.86 -4.91
N LEU A 102 -1.00 -0.31 -4.28
CA LEU A 102 -0.03 -0.79 -3.31
C LEU A 102 1.35 -1.02 -3.95
N LYS A 103 1.41 -1.57 -5.17
CA LYS A 103 2.64 -1.78 -5.93
C LYS A 103 3.32 -0.45 -6.23
N HIS A 104 2.55 0.56 -6.64
CA HIS A 104 3.09 1.89 -6.92
C HIS A 104 3.69 2.52 -5.65
N PHE A 105 2.98 2.44 -4.54
CA PHE A 105 3.48 2.86 -3.23
C PHE A 105 4.78 2.14 -2.85
N ALA A 106 4.81 0.81 -2.90
CA ALA A 106 6.00 0.02 -2.58
C ALA A 106 7.20 0.37 -3.47
N ARG A 107 6.99 0.60 -4.78
CA ARG A 107 8.06 1.00 -5.70
C ARG A 107 8.65 2.36 -5.32
N TRP A 108 7.78 3.30 -4.96
CA TRP A 108 8.22 4.62 -4.55
C TRP A 108 9.00 4.54 -3.23
N VAL A 109 8.47 3.87 -2.21
CA VAL A 109 9.19 3.67 -0.94
C VAL A 109 10.55 3.02 -1.19
N HIS A 110 10.61 1.95 -2.01
CA HIS A 110 11.87 1.26 -2.29
C HIS A 110 12.94 2.16 -2.95
N LYS A 111 12.51 3.17 -3.73
CA LYS A 111 13.44 4.17 -4.31
C LYS A 111 13.98 5.12 -3.25
N GLU A 112 13.14 5.57 -2.32
CA GLU A 112 13.52 6.51 -1.25
C GLU A 112 14.31 5.80 -0.12
N LYS A 113 13.90 4.58 0.21
CA LYS A 113 14.46 3.70 1.24
C LYS A 113 14.31 2.25 0.78
N PRO A 114 15.39 1.59 0.33
CA PRO A 114 15.35 0.17 0.04
C PRO A 114 14.93 -0.65 1.26
N PHE A 115 13.92 -1.50 1.08
CA PHE A 115 13.49 -2.48 2.08
C PHE A 115 14.62 -3.47 2.42
N VAL A 116 14.77 -3.77 3.71
CA VAL A 116 15.81 -4.70 4.21
C VAL A 116 15.66 -6.11 3.62
N THR A 117 14.42 -6.56 3.41
CA THR A 117 14.10 -7.90 2.89
C THR A 117 13.97 -7.95 1.36
N GLY A 118 14.38 -6.88 0.67
CA GLY A 118 14.20 -6.73 -0.77
C GLY A 118 12.81 -6.21 -1.15
N TYR A 119 12.57 -6.05 -2.45
CA TYR A 119 11.34 -5.42 -2.94
C TYR A 119 10.07 -6.26 -2.61
N PRO A 120 9.05 -5.70 -1.93
CA PRO A 120 7.92 -6.50 -1.41
C PRO A 120 6.96 -7.07 -2.47
N PHE A 121 7.10 -6.69 -3.73
CA PHE A 121 6.33 -7.27 -4.85
C PHE A 121 7.18 -8.20 -5.72
N GLN A 122 8.41 -8.51 -5.32
CA GLN A 122 9.26 -9.42 -6.07
C GLN A 122 8.57 -10.79 -6.24
N GLY A 123 8.35 -11.19 -7.49
CA GLY A 123 7.68 -12.46 -7.82
C GLY A 123 6.19 -12.54 -7.46
N VAL A 124 5.54 -11.43 -7.10
CA VAL A 124 4.09 -11.39 -6.84
C VAL A 124 3.34 -11.15 -8.16
N ARG A 125 2.49 -12.10 -8.54
CA ARG A 125 1.56 -11.97 -9.68
C ARG A 125 0.26 -11.34 -9.21
N ILE A 126 0.00 -10.12 -9.65
CA ILE A 126 -1.30 -9.47 -9.46
C ILE A 126 -2.28 -10.16 -10.40
N ILE A 127 -3.49 -10.42 -9.92
CA ILE A 127 -4.54 -11.00 -10.75
C ILE A 127 -4.78 -10.11 -11.96
N GLU A 128 -4.50 -10.66 -13.13
CA GLU A 128 -4.83 -10.06 -14.41
C GLU A 128 -6.32 -10.31 -14.67
N ILE A 129 -6.96 -9.32 -15.25
CA ILE A 129 -8.38 -9.36 -15.56
C ILE A 129 -8.44 -9.26 -17.05
N GLU A 130 -9.01 -10.27 -17.70
CA GLU A 130 -9.31 -10.18 -19.12
C GLU A 130 -10.18 -8.94 -19.33
N GLU A 131 -9.74 -8.05 -20.22
CA GLU A 131 -10.60 -6.96 -20.67
C GLU A 131 -11.89 -7.58 -21.20
N PRO A 132 -13.07 -7.04 -20.84
CA PRO A 132 -14.31 -7.56 -21.39
C PRO A 132 -14.21 -7.53 -22.91
N ARG A 133 -14.48 -8.67 -23.56
CA ARG A 133 -14.58 -8.72 -25.03
C ARG A 133 -15.57 -7.65 -25.43
N TRP A 134 -15.07 -6.59 -26.04
CA TRP A 134 -15.90 -5.51 -26.54
C TRP A 134 -16.83 -6.09 -27.60
N ASN A 135 -18.07 -6.34 -27.20
CA ASN A 135 -19.20 -6.55 -28.08
C ASN A 135 -19.74 -5.15 -28.40
N GLY A 136 -19.06 -4.48 -29.33
CA GLY A 136 -19.51 -3.21 -29.86
C GLY A 136 -20.99 -3.23 -30.20
N LEU A 137 -21.65 -2.09 -30.01
CA LEU A 137 -23.02 -1.89 -30.48
C LEU A 137 -23.05 -2.27 -31.96
N SER A 138 -23.71 -3.38 -32.29
CA SER A 138 -24.10 -3.68 -33.65
C SER A 138 -25.09 -2.60 -34.08
N ASP A 139 -24.76 -1.93 -35.19
CA ASP A 139 -25.56 -0.87 -35.83
C ASP A 139 -27.04 -1.26 -36.01
#